data_AF-A0A2V9LLT6-F1
#
_entry.id   AF-A0A2V9LLT6-F1
#
_cell.length_a   1.000
_cell.length_b   1.000
_cell.length_c   1.000
_cell.angle_alpha   90.00
_cell.angle_beta   90.00
_cell.angle_gamma   90.00
#
_symmetry.space_group_name_H-M   'P 1'
#
loop_
_entity.id
_entity.type
_entity.pdbx_description
1 polymer ?
#
loop_
_entity_poly.entity_id
_entity_poly.type
_entity_poly.pdbx_seq_one_letter_code
_entity_poly.pdbx_strand_id
1 'polypeptide(L)'
;EALGLKSYFDPIILTAEWGAKYAKPSHLAFREVETKRGVSGDVCAYIADNPLKDFLGPRVCGWQTVRVRRLDGIYGMLEPEPGYEADLEASDLREAVSKLNLG
;
A
#
# COMPACT_ATOMS: atom_id res chain seq x y z
N GLU A 1 -9.06 -10.86 -14.20
CA GLU A 1 -9.76 -12.17 -14.10
C GLU A 1 -8.83 -13.36 -14.26
N ALA A 2 -7.81 -13.30 -15.14
CA ALA A 2 -6.87 -14.40 -15.40
C ALA A 2 -6.23 -15.07 -14.17
N LEU A 3 -6.00 -14.34 -13.07
CA LEU A 3 -5.39 -14.90 -11.85
C LEU A 3 -6.39 -15.50 -10.85
N GLY A 4 -7.70 -15.38 -11.08
CA GLY A 4 -8.72 -15.90 -10.15
C GLY A 4 -8.80 -15.19 -8.79
N LEU A 5 -8.13 -14.04 -8.62
CA LEU A 5 -8.02 -13.36 -7.32
C LEU A 5 -9.12 -12.34 -7.04
N LYS A 6 -10.00 -12.05 -8.01
CA LYS A 6 -10.98 -10.95 -7.92
C LYS A 6 -11.87 -11.06 -6.67
N SER A 7 -12.23 -12.28 -6.26
CA SER A 7 -13.08 -12.53 -5.09
C SER A 7 -12.46 -12.17 -3.75
N TYR A 8 -11.14 -11.99 -3.68
CA TYR A 8 -10.43 -11.61 -2.44
C TYR A 8 -10.30 -10.10 -2.26
N PHE A 9 -10.66 -9.31 -3.28
CA PHE A 9 -10.43 -7.86 -3.29
C PHE A 9 -11.72 -7.09 -3.44
N ASP A 10 -11.94 -6.19 -2.51
CA ASP A 10 -13.03 -5.23 -2.51
C ASP A 10 -12.63 -4.05 -1.58
N PRO A 11 -12.86 -2.78 -1.94
CA PRO A 11 -13.09 -2.32 -3.31
C PRO A 11 -11.82 -2.51 -4.17
N ILE A 12 -12.01 -2.61 -5.49
CA ILE A 12 -10.90 -2.47 -6.46
C ILE A 12 -10.90 -1.03 -6.95
N ILE A 13 -9.79 -0.31 -6.74
CA ILE A 13 -9.62 1.09 -7.15
C ILE A 13 -8.57 1.19 -8.26
N LEU A 14 -8.97 1.75 -9.41
CA LEU A 14 -8.11 1.98 -10.57
C LEU A 14 -7.86 3.49 -10.75
N THR A 15 -6.81 4.01 -10.09
CA THR A 15 -6.54 5.46 -10.05
C THR A 15 -6.23 6.09 -11.41
N ALA A 16 -5.79 5.29 -12.38
CA ALA A 16 -5.54 5.74 -13.74
C ALA A 16 -6.79 6.36 -14.41
N GLU A 17 -7.99 5.91 -14.02
CA GLU A 17 -9.26 6.41 -14.54
C GLU A 17 -9.66 7.77 -13.94
N TRP A 18 -9.03 8.17 -12.83
CA TRP A 18 -9.42 9.37 -12.06
C TRP A 18 -8.47 10.56 -12.25
N GLY A 19 -7.44 10.38 -13.08
CA GLY A 19 -6.48 11.41 -13.47
C GLY A 19 -5.28 11.55 -12.54
N ALA A 20 -4.32 12.38 -12.97
CA ALA A 20 -2.98 12.46 -12.37
C ALA A 20 -2.95 12.82 -10.88
N LYS A 21 -3.96 13.54 -10.35
CA LYS A 21 -4.03 13.89 -8.93
C LYS A 21 -4.20 12.69 -7.99
N TYR A 22 -4.66 11.55 -8.50
CA TYR A 22 -4.77 10.29 -7.75
C TYR A 22 -3.55 9.40 -7.91
N ALA A 23 -2.61 9.77 -8.78
CA ALA A 23 -1.37 9.05 -8.89
C ALA A 23 -0.59 9.15 -7.57
N LYS A 24 -0.01 8.03 -7.16
CA LYS A 24 0.92 7.99 -6.04
C LYS A 24 2.03 9.03 -6.25
N PRO A 25 2.45 9.75 -5.19
CA PRO A 25 2.22 9.45 -3.78
C PRO A 25 0.93 10.04 -3.16
N SER A 26 -0.05 10.46 -3.98
CA SER A 26 -1.32 11.00 -3.49
C SER A 26 -2.04 10.07 -2.51
N HIS A 27 -2.61 10.65 -1.45
CA HIS A 27 -3.39 9.96 -0.42
C HIS A 27 -4.86 9.73 -0.82
N LEU A 28 -5.33 10.35 -1.91
CA LEU A 28 -6.76 10.40 -2.27
C LEU A 28 -7.37 9.01 -2.51
N ALA A 29 -6.62 8.09 -3.13
CA ALA A 29 -7.10 6.73 -3.35
C ALA A 29 -7.32 5.96 -2.04
N PHE A 30 -6.48 6.21 -1.04
CA PHE A 30 -6.58 5.58 0.28
C PHE A 30 -7.78 6.11 1.07
N ARG A 31 -8.03 7.42 1.01
CA ARG A 31 -9.25 8.05 1.57
C ARG A 31 -10.53 7.52 0.91
N GLU A 32 -10.47 7.18 -0.37
CA GLU A 32 -11.60 6.57 -1.05
C GLU A 32 -11.86 5.14 -0.53
N VAL A 33 -10.83 4.36 -0.22
CA VAL A 33 -10.99 3.05 0.44
C VAL A 33 -11.65 3.23 1.81
N GLU A 34 -11.14 4.15 2.64
CA GLU A 34 -11.72 4.47 3.95
C GLU A 34 -13.21 4.81 3.83
N THR A 35 -13.56 5.69 2.89
CA THR A 35 -14.95 6.13 2.66
C THR A 35 -15.83 4.96 2.22
N LYS A 36 -15.40 4.16 1.24
CA LYS A 36 -16.17 3.02 0.72
C LYS A 36 -16.34 1.90 1.74
N ARG A 37 -15.38 1.75 2.65
CA ARG A 37 -15.41 0.72 3.71
C ARG A 37 -16.03 1.21 5.02
N GLY A 38 -16.19 2.52 5.20
CA GLY A 38 -16.65 3.09 6.46
C GLY A 38 -15.65 2.86 7.60
N VAL A 39 -14.36 2.90 7.31
CA VAL A 39 -13.27 2.65 8.27
C VAL A 39 -12.32 3.84 8.32
N SER A 40 -11.55 3.95 9.40
CA SER A 40 -10.46 4.89 9.57
C SER A 40 -9.10 4.26 9.26
N GLY A 41 -8.10 5.09 9.00
CA GLY A 41 -6.77 4.63 8.62
C GLY A 41 -6.04 3.83 9.70
N ASP A 42 -6.35 4.04 10.98
CA ASP A 42 -5.77 3.33 12.12
C ASP A 42 -6.11 1.84 12.18
N VAL A 43 -7.14 1.40 11.45
CA VAL A 43 -7.49 -0.02 11.26
C VAL A 43 -7.13 -0.52 9.86
N CYS A 44 -6.36 0.25 9.10
CA CYS A 44 -5.94 -0.09 7.74
C CYS A 44 -4.44 -0.37 7.67
N ALA A 45 -4.08 -1.28 6.76
CA ALA A 45 -2.69 -1.55 6.41
C ALA A 45 -2.48 -1.51 4.90
N TYR A 46 -1.28 -1.11 4.48
CA TYR A 46 -0.88 -1.09 3.08
C TYR A 46 0.39 -1.91 2.86
N ILE A 47 0.32 -2.86 1.92
CA ILE A 47 1.44 -3.73 1.54
C ILE A 47 1.78 -3.47 0.08
N ALA A 48 3.03 -3.08 -0.20
CA ALA A 48 3.53 -2.84 -1.57
C ALA A 48 5.06 -2.96 -1.64
N ASP A 49 5.67 -2.70 -2.80
CA ASP A 49 7.10 -2.94 -3.03
C ASP A 49 7.90 -1.70 -3.47
N ASN A 50 7.26 -0.65 -4.00
CA ASN A 50 7.96 0.50 -4.57
C ASN A 50 8.22 1.62 -3.53
N PRO A 51 9.47 1.77 -3.04
CA PRO A 51 9.79 2.75 -1.99
C PRO A 51 9.68 4.20 -2.45
N LEU A 52 9.64 4.47 -3.76
CA LEU A 52 9.67 5.83 -4.29
C LEU A 52 8.30 6.52 -4.27
N LYS A 53 7.21 5.77 -4.08
CA LYS A 53 5.86 6.36 -4.21
C LYS A 53 4.75 5.67 -3.41
N ASP A 54 4.96 4.45 -2.95
CA ASP A 54 3.86 3.64 -2.43
C ASP A 54 3.42 4.03 -1.02
N PHE A 55 4.32 4.55 -0.19
CA PHE A 55 4.11 4.60 1.26
C PHE A 55 3.71 5.97 1.81
N LEU A 56 4.05 7.08 1.15
CA LEU A 56 3.69 8.41 1.64
C LEU A 56 2.16 8.63 1.74
N GLY A 57 1.42 8.29 0.69
CA GLY A 57 -0.05 8.41 0.64
C GLY A 57 -0.79 7.69 1.78
N PRO A 58 -0.59 6.38 2.00
CA PRO A 58 -1.25 5.65 3.07
C PRO A 58 -0.78 6.12 4.47
N ARG A 59 0.49 6.49 4.64
CA ARG A 59 0.98 7.03 5.92
C ARG A 59 0.31 8.36 6.28
N VAL A 60 0.06 9.24 5.31
CA VAL A 60 -0.73 10.47 5.52
C VAL A 60 -2.17 10.16 5.99
N CYS A 61 -2.73 9.02 5.59
CA CYS A 61 -4.02 8.56 6.07
C CYS A 61 -3.98 7.87 7.45
N GLY A 62 -2.79 7.61 8.00
CA GLY A 62 -2.59 6.90 9.26
C GLY A 62 -2.58 5.38 9.14
N TRP A 63 -2.43 4.85 7.93
CA TRP A 63 -2.38 3.40 7.68
C TRP A 63 -1.01 2.85 8.10
N GLN A 64 -0.99 1.63 8.64
CA GLN A 64 0.27 0.90 8.84
C GLN A 64 0.83 0.48 7.47
N THR A 65 2.11 0.72 7.21
CA THR A 65 2.72 0.40 5.91
C THR A 65 3.81 -0.66 6.02
N VAL A 66 3.79 -1.62 5.08
CA VAL A 66 4.79 -2.68 4.98
C VAL A 66 5.32 -2.74 3.55
N ARG A 67 6.64 -2.58 3.42
CA ARG A 67 7.33 -2.82 2.17
C ARG A 67 7.72 -4.29 2.05
N VAL A 68 7.29 -4.95 0.99
CA VAL A 68 7.83 -6.26 0.60
C VAL A 68 9.07 -6.03 -0.26
N ARG A 69 10.25 -6.20 0.33
CA ARG A 69 11.55 -6.00 -0.30
C ARG A 69 12.18 -7.35 -0.68
N ARG A 70 12.00 -7.72 -1.93
CA ARG A 70 12.68 -8.88 -2.55
C ARG A 70 13.91 -8.39 -3.30
N LEU A 71 15.10 -8.93 -3.02
CA LEU A 71 16.35 -8.48 -3.64
C LEU A 71 16.38 -8.65 -5.17
N ASP A 72 15.68 -9.66 -5.67
CA ASP A 72 15.47 -9.94 -7.10
C ASP A 72 14.24 -9.22 -7.68
N GLY A 73 13.51 -8.45 -6.86
CA GLY A 73 12.36 -7.66 -7.28
C GLY A 73 12.76 -6.37 -7.99
N ILE A 74 11.86 -5.87 -8.83
CA ILE A 74 12.07 -4.66 -9.67
C ILE A 74 12.54 -3.46 -8.84
N TYR A 75 12.03 -3.31 -7.61
CA TYR A 75 12.35 -2.21 -6.71
C TYR A 75 13.19 -2.63 -5.48
N GLY A 76 13.73 -3.85 -5.47
CA GLY A 76 14.42 -4.44 -4.32
C GLY A 76 15.68 -3.71 -3.89
N MET A 77 16.37 -3.09 -4.86
CA MET A 77 17.62 -2.36 -4.66
C MET A 77 17.42 -0.85 -4.52
N LEU A 78 16.18 -0.35 -4.64
CA LEU A 78 15.88 1.06 -4.46
C LEU A 78 15.75 1.40 -2.98
N GLU A 79 16.15 2.62 -2.62
CA GLU A 79 15.94 3.18 -1.28
C GLU A 79 14.93 4.33 -1.35
N PRO A 80 14.10 4.52 -0.32
CA PRO A 80 13.20 5.67 -0.23
C PRO A 80 13.99 6.96 0.04
N GLU A 81 13.44 8.08 -0.41
CA GLU A 81 13.84 9.38 0.10
C GLU A 81 13.31 9.59 1.53
N PRO A 82 13.94 10.45 2.35
CA PRO A 82 13.42 10.79 3.67
C PRO A 82 11.93 11.19 3.63
N GLY A 83 11.10 10.49 4.41
CA GLY A 83 9.65 10.68 4.46
C GLY A 83 8.83 9.77 3.54
N TYR A 84 9.47 8.98 2.67
CA TYR A 84 8.81 7.99 1.81
C TYR A 84 8.94 6.55 2.32
N GLU A 85 9.56 6.35 3.49
CA GLU A 85 9.78 5.03 4.07
C GLU A 85 8.44 4.36 4.40
N ALA A 86 8.41 3.03 4.28
CA ALA A 86 7.39 2.24 4.95
C ALA A 86 7.70 2.15 6.46
N ASP A 87 6.68 1.86 7.28
CA ASP A 87 6.89 1.67 8.72
C ASP A 87 7.64 0.36 9.01
N LEU A 88 7.46 -0.65 8.16
CA LEU A 88 8.07 -1.97 8.29
C LEU A 88 8.57 -2.48 6.93
N GLU A 89 9.60 -3.32 6.93
CA GLU A 89 10.00 -4.11 5.76
C GLU A 89 9.81 -5.61 6.01
N ALA A 90 9.55 -6.37 4.95
CA ALA A 90 9.43 -7.82 4.94
C ALA A 90 10.02 -8.40 3.64
N SER A 91 10.55 -9.60 3.68
CA SER A 91 11.12 -10.28 2.50
C SER A 91 10.06 -10.93 1.60
N ASP A 92 8.89 -11.25 2.16
CA ASP A 92 7.74 -11.79 1.43
C ASP A 92 6.39 -11.39 2.05
N LEU A 93 5.29 -11.82 1.41
CA LEU A 93 3.93 -11.50 1.86
C LEU A 93 3.54 -12.21 3.16
N ARG A 94 4.09 -13.40 3.44
CA ARG A 94 3.79 -14.13 4.68
C ARG A 94 4.39 -13.40 5.88
N GLU A 95 5.65 -12.99 5.75
CA GLU A 95 6.32 -12.17 6.75
C GLU A 95 5.61 -10.82 6.91
N ALA A 96 5.23 -10.16 5.81
CA ALA A 96 4.50 -8.90 5.87
C ALA A 96 3.22 -9.01 6.70
N VAL A 97 2.39 -10.03 6.44
CA VAL A 97 1.14 -10.27 7.18
C VAL A 97 1.41 -10.59 8.65
N SER A 98 2.46 -11.37 8.95
CA SER A 98 2.81 -11.70 10.35
C SER A 98 3.24 -10.49 11.19
N LYS A 99 3.67 -9.40 10.53
CA LYS A 99 4.11 -8.16 11.15
C LYS A 99 2.97 -7.13 11.34
N LEU A 100 1.82 -7.37 10.71
CA LEU A 100 0.67 -6.51 10.86
C LEU A 100 -0.04 -6.80 12.18
N ASN A 101 -0.27 -5.75 12.96
CA ASN A 101 -1.05 -5.82 14.18
C ASN A 101 -2.51 -5.43 13.85
N LEU A 102 -3.15 -6.19 12.97
CA LEU A 102 -4.58 -6.03 12.72
C LEU A 102 -5.31 -6.90 13.75
N GLY A 103 -5.94 -6.24 14.72
CA GLY A 103 -6.71 -6.87 15.80
C GLY A 103 -7.94 -7.63 15.33
#